data_AF-A0A9N7JP56-F1
#
_entry.id   AF-A0A9N7JP56-F1
#
_cell.length_a   1.000
_cell.length_b   1.000
_cell.length_c   1.000
_cell.angle_alpha   90.00
_cell.angle_beta   90.00
_cell.angle_gamma   90.00
#
_symmetry.space_group_name_H-M   'P 1'
#
loop_
_entity.id
_entity.type
_entity.pdbx_description
1 polymer ?
#
loop_
_entity_poly.entity_id
_entity_poly.type
_entity_poly.pdbx_seq_one_letter_code
_entity_poly.pdbx_strand_id
1 'polypeptide(L)'
;MGFWNLFKKKINEEYEDSAENYEEEIDTGEHKVSSVDIEYEFSEGIKNEVLQEKSIQEKEERVRKLSPEEINELITNEILNVIENHDDFEKLKESASEAVKNIGDEYMYLMPQYLIDKLPRPKNLREQYDMLDEWPMVVENAVLMILFSYQEKGVEYLSKIAYRNSSVNISLRLKAINLLCKLAADGVDCEGIVNKTMNNLMAFDDENKIKIFGFMSQIKSNNQVIGLIQHFYKSFVKHGDIEYGYNTLLHLINAAEKYTPGHLNFLKMVALGKGTINLEEIMGLEENEEKVIYIKDINEKCKVRAAITYYSLEKTDSDINSKLYYWSEYSLDKYIREEIKQVISEG
;
A
#
# COMPACT_ATOMS: atom_id res chain seq x y z
N MET A 1 -13.44 13.15 -20.16
CA MET A 1 -12.88 12.05 -19.35
C MET A 1 -11.96 12.68 -18.33
N GLY A 2 -12.17 12.40 -17.04
CA GLY A 2 -11.54 13.16 -15.96
C GLY A 2 -10.06 12.83 -15.79
N PHE A 3 -9.27 13.87 -15.52
CA PHE A 3 -7.88 13.85 -15.01
C PHE A 3 -7.55 12.62 -14.12
N TRP A 4 -8.52 12.17 -13.34
CA TRP A 4 -8.49 11.03 -12.43
C TRP A 4 -8.30 9.64 -13.06
N ASN A 5 -8.71 9.39 -14.31
CA ASN A 5 -8.58 8.06 -14.93
C ASN A 5 -7.12 7.71 -15.26
N LEU A 6 -6.30 8.70 -15.61
CA LEU A 6 -4.87 8.53 -15.87
C LEU A 6 -4.09 8.25 -14.57
N PHE A 7 -4.45 8.89 -13.46
CA PHE A 7 -3.84 8.64 -12.15
C PHE A 7 -4.25 7.28 -11.56
N LYS A 8 -5.51 6.86 -11.71
CA LYS A 8 -5.96 5.51 -11.29
C LYS A 8 -5.20 4.40 -12.00
N LYS A 9 -4.96 4.53 -13.31
CA LYS A 9 -4.24 3.52 -14.08
C LYS A 9 -2.78 3.38 -13.63
N LYS A 10 -2.10 4.50 -13.35
CA LYS A 10 -0.71 4.52 -12.87
C LYS A 10 -0.54 4.06 -11.41
N ILE A 11 -1.52 4.35 -10.53
CA ILE A 11 -1.50 3.84 -9.15
C ILE A 11 -1.87 2.36 -9.11
N ASN A 12 -2.66 1.82 -10.04
CA ASN A 12 -2.89 0.37 -10.07
C ASN A 12 -1.69 -0.38 -10.67
N GLU A 13 -1.07 0.10 -11.76
CA GLU A 13 0.10 -0.56 -12.38
C GLU A 13 1.33 -0.61 -11.45
N GLU A 14 1.56 0.39 -10.58
CA GLU A 14 2.67 0.35 -9.61
C GLU A 14 2.44 -0.57 -8.40
N TYR A 15 1.20 -1.01 -8.16
CA TYR A 15 0.84 -1.83 -6.99
C TYR A 15 0.32 -3.23 -7.36
N GLU A 16 0.01 -3.49 -8.63
CA GLU A 16 -0.34 -4.82 -9.15
C GLU A 16 0.87 -5.64 -9.63
N ASP A 17 2.03 -5.02 -9.88
CA ASP A 17 3.20 -5.68 -10.50
C ASP A 17 4.39 -5.98 -9.55
N SER A 18 4.18 -6.08 -8.23
CA SER A 18 5.23 -6.59 -7.32
C SER A 18 5.22 -8.11 -7.15
N ALA A 19 4.93 -8.86 -8.23
CA ALA A 19 5.37 -10.25 -8.35
C ALA A 19 6.82 -10.21 -8.88
N GLU A 20 7.77 -10.00 -7.97
CA GLU A 20 9.20 -10.09 -8.28
C GLU A 20 9.54 -11.52 -8.69
N ASN A 21 9.54 -11.79 -10.00
CA ASN A 21 10.22 -12.95 -10.58
C ASN A 21 11.73 -12.73 -10.45
N TYR A 22 12.33 -13.25 -9.37
CA TYR A 22 13.75 -13.56 -9.35
C TYR A 22 13.94 -14.91 -10.05
N GLU A 23 14.33 -14.89 -11.33
CA GLU A 23 14.98 -16.06 -11.95
C GLU A 23 16.39 -16.16 -11.37
N GLU A 24 16.58 -16.95 -10.30
CA GLU A 24 17.91 -17.45 -9.95
C GLU A 24 18.28 -18.58 -10.93
N GLU A 25 19.33 -18.34 -11.72
CA GLU A 25 20.01 -19.36 -12.50
C GLU A 25 20.45 -20.50 -11.58
N ILE A 26 19.84 -21.68 -11.73
CA ILE A 26 20.21 -22.90 -11.01
C ILE A 26 21.55 -23.39 -11.53
N ASP A 27 22.63 -23.14 -10.79
CA ASP A 27 23.85 -23.96 -10.87
C ASP A 27 23.62 -25.24 -10.05
N THR A 28 23.52 -26.36 -10.76
CA THR A 28 23.32 -27.70 -10.20
C THR A 28 24.61 -28.20 -9.54
N GLY A 29 24.81 -27.83 -8.28
CA GLY A 29 25.85 -28.39 -7.41
C GLY A 29 25.24 -29.00 -6.14
N GLU A 30 25.32 -30.33 -6.02
CA GLU A 30 24.85 -31.08 -4.86
C GLU A 30 25.43 -30.56 -3.53
N HIS A 31 24.60 -29.90 -2.71
CA HIS A 31 24.92 -29.66 -1.30
C HIS A 31 23.78 -30.13 -0.41
N LYS A 32 24.03 -31.25 0.28
CA LYS A 32 23.27 -31.70 1.47
C LYS A 32 23.34 -30.60 2.52
N VAL A 33 22.20 -30.02 2.90
CA VAL A 33 22.11 -29.16 4.08
C VAL A 33 21.08 -29.72 5.04
N SER A 34 21.54 -29.97 6.26
CA SER A 34 20.80 -30.46 7.41
C SER A 34 19.64 -29.52 7.77
N SER A 35 18.50 -30.12 8.15
CA SER A 35 17.38 -29.45 8.80
C SER A 35 17.85 -28.66 10.02
N VAL A 36 17.76 -27.33 9.94
CA VAL A 36 17.85 -26.45 11.11
C VAL A 36 16.42 -26.01 11.41
N ASP A 37 15.88 -26.50 12.52
CA ASP A 37 14.64 -26.01 13.11
C ASP A 37 14.83 -24.55 13.52
N ILE A 38 14.12 -23.63 12.87
CA ILE A 38 14.05 -22.23 13.28
C ILE A 38 12.80 -22.08 14.14
N GLU A 39 12.99 -22.12 15.46
CA GLU A 39 11.97 -21.73 16.43
C GLU A 39 11.70 -20.23 16.32
N TYR A 40 10.47 -19.86 15.93
CA TYR A 40 10.06 -18.46 15.81
C TYR A 40 9.56 -17.93 17.17
N GLU A 41 10.24 -16.92 17.72
CA GLU A 41 9.90 -16.14 18.93
C GLU A 41 8.55 -15.37 18.85
N PHE A 42 7.78 -15.56 17.77
CA PHE A 42 6.51 -14.89 17.51
C PHE A 42 5.34 -15.42 18.39
N SER A 43 5.47 -16.62 18.96
CA SER A 43 4.36 -17.30 19.65
C SER A 43 4.05 -16.77 21.06
N GLU A 44 5.02 -16.21 21.78
CA GLU A 44 4.83 -15.82 23.19
C GLU A 44 4.21 -14.43 23.35
N GLY A 45 4.58 -13.46 22.50
CA GLY A 45 4.14 -12.08 22.62
C GLY A 45 2.64 -11.87 22.34
N ILE A 46 2.05 -12.64 21.42
CA ILE A 46 0.62 -12.57 21.10
C ILE A 46 -0.21 -13.38 22.11
N LYS A 47 0.27 -14.58 22.52
CA LYS A 47 -0.44 -15.40 23.51
C LYS A 47 -0.57 -14.71 24.87
N ASN A 48 0.49 -14.06 25.36
CA ASN A 48 0.54 -13.55 26.73
C ASN A 48 -0.29 -12.27 26.97
N GLU A 49 -0.42 -11.37 25.99
CA GLU A 49 -1.26 -10.17 26.15
C GLU A 49 -2.75 -10.45 25.94
N VAL A 50 -3.12 -11.38 25.05
CA VAL A 50 -4.53 -11.74 24.78
C VAL A 50 -5.17 -12.46 25.97
N LEU A 51 -4.38 -13.13 26.80
CA LEU A 51 -4.85 -13.79 28.03
C LEU A 51 -5.12 -12.83 29.19
N GLN A 52 -4.57 -11.60 29.19
CA GLN A 52 -4.69 -10.68 30.34
C GLN A 52 -5.96 -9.80 30.33
N GLU A 53 -6.65 -9.62 29.20
CA GLU A 53 -7.77 -8.67 29.11
C GLU A 53 -9.16 -9.24 29.46
N LYS A 54 -9.30 -10.53 29.79
CA LYS A 54 -10.58 -11.12 30.17
C LYS A 54 -10.59 -11.66 31.60
N SER A 55 -10.63 -10.74 32.56
CA SER A 55 -11.26 -11.03 33.84
C SER A 55 -12.15 -9.87 34.27
N ILE A 56 -13.47 -10.01 34.05
CA ILE A 56 -14.56 -9.53 34.92
C ILE A 56 -15.88 -10.16 34.38
N GLN A 57 -16.65 -10.69 35.33
CA GLN A 57 -17.78 -11.62 35.27
C GLN A 57 -19.06 -11.05 34.60
N GLU A 58 -19.66 -11.85 33.70
CA GLU A 58 -20.95 -12.58 33.80
C GLU A 58 -22.24 -11.76 33.90
N LYS A 59 -23.10 -11.94 32.88
CA LYS A 59 -24.53 -12.19 33.07
C LYS A 59 -25.01 -13.18 32.01
N GLU A 60 -25.64 -14.26 32.49
CA GLU A 60 -26.07 -15.43 31.74
C GLU A 60 -27.31 -15.16 30.89
N GLU A 61 -27.22 -15.48 29.60
CA GLU A 61 -28.28 -16.19 28.88
C GLU A 61 -27.67 -17.50 28.38
N ARG A 62 -28.40 -18.61 28.48
CA ARG A 62 -27.95 -19.95 28.07
C ARG A 62 -27.85 -20.05 26.54
N VAL A 63 -26.88 -19.36 25.96
CA VAL A 63 -26.33 -19.69 24.65
C VAL A 63 -25.33 -20.81 24.90
N ARG A 64 -25.46 -21.93 24.18
CA ARG A 64 -24.44 -22.99 24.20
C ARG A 64 -23.12 -22.34 23.77
N LYS A 65 -22.18 -22.17 24.70
CA LYS A 65 -20.83 -21.71 24.36
C LYS A 65 -20.15 -22.83 23.57
N LEU A 66 -19.73 -22.52 22.35
CA LEU A 66 -18.99 -23.44 21.50
C LEU A 66 -17.68 -23.87 22.19
N SER A 67 -17.25 -25.11 21.95
CA SER A 67 -15.92 -25.56 22.38
C SER A 67 -14.82 -24.85 21.57
N PRO A 68 -13.56 -24.81 22.07
CA PRO A 68 -12.45 -24.25 21.31
C PRO A 68 -12.29 -24.89 19.92
N GLU A 69 -12.51 -26.21 19.80
CA GLU A 69 -12.47 -26.91 18.52
C GLU A 69 -13.63 -26.51 17.60
N GLU A 70 -14.84 -26.39 18.13
CA GLU A 70 -16.01 -25.92 17.36
C GLU A 70 -15.82 -24.48 16.87
N ILE A 71 -15.19 -23.60 17.67
CA ILE A 71 -14.85 -22.22 17.26
C ILE A 71 -13.78 -22.24 16.18
N ASN A 72 -12.75 -23.07 16.32
CA ASN A 72 -11.69 -23.19 15.33
C ASN A 72 -12.22 -23.71 13.98
N GLU A 73 -13.10 -24.72 14.02
CA GLU A 73 -13.78 -25.25 12.82
C GLU A 73 -14.66 -24.18 12.16
N LEU A 74 -15.43 -23.42 12.95
CA LEU A 74 -16.24 -22.30 12.47
C LEU A 74 -15.37 -21.28 11.71
N ILE A 75 -14.33 -20.73 12.36
CA ILE A 75 -13.49 -19.70 11.75
C ILE A 75 -12.76 -20.24 10.51
N THR A 76 -12.25 -21.47 10.58
CA THR A 76 -11.59 -22.13 9.44
C THR A 76 -12.52 -22.23 8.25
N ASN A 77 -13.77 -22.67 8.45
CA ASN A 77 -14.75 -22.81 7.38
C ASN A 77 -15.11 -21.45 6.77
N GLU A 78 -15.30 -20.41 7.60
CA GLU A 78 -15.58 -19.07 7.10
C GLU A 78 -14.40 -18.48 6.29
N ILE A 79 -13.16 -18.70 6.72
CA ILE A 79 -11.97 -18.31 5.93
C ILE A 79 -11.96 -19.03 4.58
N LEU A 80 -12.21 -20.34 4.56
CA LEU A 80 -12.24 -21.12 3.32
C LEU A 80 -13.35 -20.64 2.37
N ASN A 81 -14.54 -20.32 2.89
CA ASN A 81 -15.64 -19.77 2.10
C ASN A 81 -15.27 -18.43 1.43
N VAL A 82 -14.49 -17.58 2.11
CA VAL A 82 -13.99 -16.33 1.51
C VAL A 82 -12.95 -16.62 0.42
N ILE A 83 -12.06 -17.60 0.63
CA ILE A 83 -11.04 -18.02 -0.37
C ILE A 83 -11.69 -18.58 -1.63
N GLU A 84 -12.81 -19.31 -1.53
CA GLU A 84 -13.54 -19.82 -2.70
C GLU A 84 -14.03 -18.71 -3.64
N ASN A 85 -14.16 -17.48 -3.15
CA ASN A 85 -14.59 -16.30 -3.91
C ASN A 85 -13.43 -15.36 -4.31
N HIS A 86 -12.17 -15.79 -4.17
CA HIS A 86 -10.99 -14.93 -4.34
C HIS A 86 -10.89 -14.24 -5.72
N ASP A 87 -11.40 -14.88 -6.78
CA ASP A 87 -11.31 -14.35 -8.15
C ASP A 87 -12.28 -13.18 -8.46
N ASP A 88 -13.24 -12.90 -7.57
CA ASP A 88 -14.25 -11.85 -7.74
C ASP A 88 -14.29 -10.94 -6.51
N PHE A 89 -13.77 -9.72 -6.67
CA PHE A 89 -13.62 -8.77 -5.55
C PHE A 89 -14.94 -8.44 -4.83
N GLU A 90 -16.05 -8.30 -5.57
CA GLU A 90 -17.34 -7.96 -4.96
C GLU A 90 -17.88 -9.15 -4.16
N LYS A 91 -17.78 -10.37 -4.71
CA LYS A 91 -18.17 -11.59 -3.98
C LYS A 91 -17.27 -11.87 -2.78
N LEU A 92 -15.98 -11.59 -2.90
CA LEU A 92 -15.04 -11.70 -1.79
C LEU A 92 -15.41 -10.73 -0.65
N LYS A 93 -15.81 -9.50 -0.97
CA LYS A 93 -16.28 -8.53 0.04
C LYS A 93 -17.60 -8.96 0.69
N GLU A 94 -18.54 -9.47 -0.09
CA GLU A 94 -19.81 -10.00 0.40
C GLU A 94 -19.59 -11.19 1.34
N SER A 95 -18.83 -12.19 0.90
CA SER A 95 -18.51 -13.39 1.70
C SER A 95 -17.74 -13.04 2.97
N ALA A 96 -16.80 -12.08 2.93
CA ALA A 96 -16.13 -11.60 4.13
C ALA A 96 -17.09 -10.91 5.12
N SER A 97 -18.09 -10.20 4.61
CA SER A 97 -19.13 -9.57 5.45
C SER A 97 -20.07 -10.60 6.07
N GLU A 98 -20.36 -11.70 5.37
CA GLU A 98 -21.09 -12.85 5.92
C GLU A 98 -20.27 -13.58 6.97
N ALA A 99 -18.98 -13.82 6.71
CA ALA A 99 -18.05 -14.43 7.66
C ALA A 99 -18.00 -13.67 8.99
N VAL A 100 -17.94 -12.33 8.97
CA VAL A 100 -18.01 -11.51 10.20
C VAL A 100 -19.28 -11.79 11.01
N LYS A 101 -20.43 -11.89 10.34
CA LYS A 101 -21.72 -12.18 11.01
C LYS A 101 -21.78 -13.60 11.56
N ASN A 102 -21.24 -14.57 10.82
CA ASN A 102 -21.25 -15.98 11.17
C ASN A 102 -20.28 -16.31 12.31
N ILE A 103 -19.08 -15.70 12.29
CA ILE A 103 -18.08 -15.81 13.36
C ILE A 103 -18.60 -15.14 14.63
N GLY A 104 -19.18 -13.94 14.53
CA GLY A 104 -19.68 -13.20 15.69
C GLY A 104 -18.59 -12.43 16.45
N ASP A 105 -19.01 -11.32 17.06
CA ASP A 105 -18.12 -10.36 17.72
C ASP A 105 -17.22 -11.00 18.80
N GLU A 106 -17.75 -12.01 19.50
CA GLU A 106 -17.10 -12.70 20.61
C GLU A 106 -15.87 -13.51 20.19
N TYR A 107 -15.74 -13.88 18.91
CA TYR A 107 -14.66 -14.74 18.41
C TYR A 107 -13.72 -14.04 17.43
N MET A 108 -14.05 -12.83 16.95
CA MET A 108 -13.22 -12.06 16.02
C MET A 108 -11.79 -11.77 16.53
N TYR A 109 -11.58 -11.76 17.84
CA TYR A 109 -10.26 -11.59 18.43
C TYR A 109 -9.26 -12.72 18.09
N LEU A 110 -9.74 -13.88 17.63
CA LEU A 110 -8.92 -15.02 17.23
C LEU A 110 -8.43 -14.92 15.77
N MET A 111 -9.08 -14.11 14.93
CA MET A 111 -8.78 -14.00 13.49
C MET A 111 -7.29 -13.75 13.18
N PRO A 112 -6.55 -12.86 13.89
CA PRO A 112 -5.15 -12.62 13.58
C PRO A 112 -4.24 -13.86 13.71
N GLN A 113 -4.63 -14.90 14.48
CA GLN A 113 -3.83 -16.13 14.64
C GLN A 113 -3.72 -16.92 13.33
N TYR A 114 -4.72 -16.80 12.46
CA TYR A 114 -4.76 -17.50 11.17
C TYR A 114 -3.81 -16.91 10.12
N LEU A 115 -3.23 -15.73 10.38
CA LEU A 115 -2.11 -15.20 9.59
C LEU A 115 -0.80 -15.96 9.88
N ILE A 116 -0.74 -16.68 11.00
CA ILE A 116 0.46 -17.33 11.54
C ILE A 116 0.41 -18.83 11.31
N ASP A 117 -0.72 -19.43 11.66
CA ASP A 117 -0.84 -20.88 11.88
C ASP A 117 -1.01 -21.70 10.58
N LYS A 118 -0.79 -21.09 9.41
CA LYS A 118 -0.84 -21.72 8.08
C LYS A 118 -1.99 -22.72 7.96
N LEU A 119 -3.22 -22.21 7.89
CA LEU A 119 -4.43 -22.99 7.62
C LEU A 119 -4.12 -23.98 6.48
N PRO A 120 -4.18 -25.30 6.70
CA PRO A 120 -3.68 -26.25 5.72
C PRO A 120 -4.60 -26.28 4.49
N ARG A 121 -4.00 -26.37 3.31
CA ARG A 121 -4.76 -26.43 2.06
C ARG A 121 -5.68 -27.66 2.02
N PRO A 122 -7.01 -27.47 1.95
CA PRO A 122 -7.94 -28.59 1.97
C PRO A 122 -7.88 -29.36 0.64
N LYS A 123 -8.30 -30.63 0.65
CA LYS A 123 -8.11 -31.54 -0.50
C LYS A 123 -8.82 -31.06 -1.76
N ASN A 124 -9.98 -30.41 -1.62
CA ASN A 124 -10.78 -29.87 -2.72
C ASN A 124 -10.13 -28.68 -3.43
N LEU A 125 -9.20 -27.97 -2.77
CA LEU A 125 -8.46 -26.84 -3.34
C LEU A 125 -7.02 -27.20 -3.70
N ARG A 126 -6.68 -28.48 -3.80
CA ARG A 126 -5.30 -28.91 -4.10
C ARG A 126 -4.84 -28.66 -5.53
N GLU A 127 -5.78 -28.49 -6.46
CA GLU A 127 -5.51 -28.16 -7.87
C GLU A 127 -5.63 -26.63 -8.10
N GLN A 128 -5.89 -25.87 -7.04
CA GLN A 128 -5.96 -24.42 -7.03
C GLN A 128 -4.86 -23.89 -6.11
N TYR A 129 -4.35 -22.71 -6.41
CA TYR A 129 -3.31 -22.07 -5.61
C TYR A 129 -2.04 -22.92 -5.47
N ASP A 130 -1.59 -23.51 -6.57
CA ASP A 130 -0.50 -24.50 -6.65
C ASP A 130 0.90 -23.89 -6.77
N MET A 131 1.00 -22.58 -7.01
CA MET A 131 2.28 -21.91 -7.07
C MET A 131 2.88 -21.80 -5.66
N LEU A 132 4.21 -21.68 -5.60
CA LEU A 132 4.92 -21.47 -4.34
C LEU A 132 4.35 -20.23 -3.63
N ASP A 133 4.07 -20.35 -2.33
CA ASP A 133 3.54 -19.29 -1.45
C ASP A 133 2.16 -18.69 -1.81
N GLU A 134 1.49 -19.21 -2.84
CA GLU A 134 0.16 -18.74 -3.25
C GLU A 134 -0.90 -19.06 -2.19
N TRP A 135 -0.86 -20.26 -1.61
CA TRP A 135 -1.79 -20.66 -0.57
C TRP A 135 -1.71 -19.80 0.71
N PRO A 136 -0.53 -19.57 1.32
CA PRO A 136 -0.39 -18.60 2.40
C PRO A 136 -0.92 -17.21 2.04
N MET A 137 -0.66 -16.72 0.83
CA MET A 137 -1.11 -15.41 0.38
C MET A 137 -2.64 -15.29 0.33
N VAL A 138 -3.35 -16.29 -0.20
CA VAL A 138 -4.82 -16.24 -0.27
C VAL A 138 -5.47 -16.33 1.11
N VAL A 139 -4.88 -17.10 2.03
CA VAL A 139 -5.31 -17.13 3.43
C VAL A 139 -5.11 -15.76 4.10
N GLU A 140 -3.93 -15.14 3.92
CA GLU A 140 -3.67 -13.79 4.42
C GLU A 140 -4.71 -12.79 3.91
N ASN A 141 -4.95 -12.77 2.60
CA ASN A 141 -5.89 -11.84 1.97
C ASN A 141 -7.32 -12.05 2.49
N ALA A 142 -7.76 -13.30 2.66
CA ALA A 142 -9.07 -13.62 3.20
C ALA A 142 -9.23 -13.15 4.66
N VAL A 143 -8.25 -13.44 5.52
CA VAL A 143 -8.26 -13.01 6.93
C VAL A 143 -8.29 -11.49 7.03
N LEU A 144 -7.44 -10.79 6.26
CA LEU A 144 -7.41 -9.34 6.23
C LEU A 144 -8.72 -8.74 5.72
N MET A 145 -9.36 -9.36 4.73
CA MET A 145 -10.65 -8.90 4.21
C MET A 145 -11.76 -9.07 5.25
N ILE A 146 -11.78 -10.19 5.97
CA ILE A 146 -12.74 -10.40 7.08
C ILE A 146 -12.55 -9.32 8.15
N LEU A 147 -11.31 -9.02 8.55
CA LEU A 147 -11.02 -7.93 9.49
C LEU A 147 -11.41 -6.55 8.95
N PHE A 148 -11.20 -6.29 7.67
CA PHE A 148 -11.64 -5.05 7.01
C PHE A 148 -13.17 -4.93 7.01
N SER A 149 -13.89 -6.02 6.68
CA SER A 149 -15.35 -6.09 6.70
C SER A 149 -15.94 -5.95 8.11
N TYR A 150 -15.12 -6.08 9.16
CA TYR A 150 -15.51 -5.81 10.55
C TYR A 150 -15.51 -4.31 10.92
N GLN A 151 -15.24 -3.43 9.95
CA GLN A 151 -15.42 -1.97 10.04
C GLN A 151 -14.71 -1.37 11.27
N GLU A 152 -15.41 -0.52 12.05
CA GLU A 152 -14.86 0.20 13.22
C GLU A 152 -14.19 -0.75 14.23
N LYS A 153 -14.78 -1.92 14.49
CA LYS A 153 -14.20 -2.92 15.40
C LYS A 153 -12.98 -3.64 14.79
N GLY A 154 -12.93 -3.74 13.46
CA GLY A 154 -11.79 -4.25 12.71
C GLY A 154 -10.53 -3.38 12.82
N VAL A 155 -10.69 -2.07 13.03
CA VAL A 155 -9.58 -1.09 13.08
C VAL A 155 -8.54 -1.47 14.13
N GLU A 156 -8.97 -1.95 15.30
CA GLU A 156 -8.04 -2.33 16.38
C GLU A 156 -7.14 -3.51 15.97
N TYR A 157 -7.73 -4.55 15.37
CA TYR A 157 -7.00 -5.74 14.94
C TYR A 157 -6.05 -5.42 13.78
N LEU A 158 -6.52 -4.66 12.78
CA LEU A 158 -5.67 -4.21 11.69
C LEU A 158 -4.53 -3.30 12.17
N SER A 159 -4.79 -2.44 13.16
CA SER A 159 -3.74 -1.59 13.78
C SER A 159 -2.66 -2.44 14.46
N LYS A 160 -3.04 -3.51 15.16
CA LYS A 160 -2.10 -4.46 15.78
C LYS A 160 -1.24 -5.15 14.71
N ILE A 161 -1.80 -5.54 13.57
CA ILE A 161 -1.06 -6.14 12.46
C ILE A 161 -0.11 -5.11 11.80
N ALA A 162 -0.58 -3.89 11.56
CA ALA A 162 0.17 -2.83 10.88
C ALA A 162 1.41 -2.35 11.66
N TYR A 163 1.27 -2.15 12.97
CA TYR A 163 2.23 -1.36 13.76
C TYR A 163 2.92 -2.11 14.89
N ARG A 164 2.50 -3.32 15.26
CA ARG A 164 3.14 -4.04 16.37
C ARG A 164 4.55 -4.50 15.97
N ASN A 165 5.55 -4.03 16.72
CA ASN A 165 6.96 -4.42 16.56
C ASN A 165 7.10 -5.93 16.70
N SER A 166 7.23 -6.58 15.56
CA SER A 166 7.55 -7.99 15.44
C SER A 166 8.27 -8.16 14.11
N SER A 167 9.02 -9.24 13.97
CA SER A 167 9.68 -9.72 12.76
C SER A 167 8.66 -10.09 11.64
N VAL A 168 7.57 -9.33 11.53
CA VAL A 168 6.47 -9.53 10.60
C VAL A 168 6.90 -9.08 9.21
N ASN A 169 6.46 -9.87 8.23
CA ASN A 169 6.55 -9.58 6.81
C ASN A 169 6.08 -8.14 6.50
N ILE A 170 6.98 -7.31 5.94
CA ILE A 170 6.69 -5.92 5.57
C ILE A 170 5.48 -5.80 4.66
N SER A 171 5.28 -6.78 3.76
CA SER A 171 4.13 -6.84 2.85
C SER A 171 2.81 -6.91 3.61
N LEU A 172 2.71 -7.79 4.62
CA LEU A 172 1.51 -7.92 5.46
C LEU A 172 1.19 -6.61 6.20
N ARG A 173 2.20 -5.93 6.72
CA ARG A 173 2.04 -4.64 7.39
C ARG A 173 1.51 -3.58 6.43
N LEU A 174 2.07 -3.50 5.22
CA LEU A 174 1.61 -2.56 4.19
C LEU A 174 0.17 -2.85 3.75
N LYS A 175 -0.20 -4.12 3.56
CA LYS A 175 -1.60 -4.52 3.28
C LYS A 175 -2.54 -4.04 4.37
N ALA A 176 -2.19 -4.25 5.65
CA ALA A 176 -3.00 -3.80 6.78
C ALA A 176 -3.11 -2.26 6.83
N ILE A 177 -2.02 -1.52 6.59
CA ILE A 177 -2.06 -0.04 6.52
C ILE A 177 -2.95 0.43 5.36
N ASN A 178 -2.88 -0.22 4.20
CA ASN A 178 -3.75 0.12 3.07
C ASN A 178 -5.24 -0.07 3.42
N LEU A 179 -5.59 -1.19 4.05
CA LEU A 179 -6.97 -1.44 4.51
C LEU A 179 -7.44 -0.42 5.54
N LEU A 180 -6.57 -0.05 6.50
CA LEU A 180 -6.85 1.05 7.43
C LEU A 180 -7.10 2.37 6.69
N CYS A 181 -6.27 2.73 5.71
CA CYS A 181 -6.45 3.95 4.92
C CYS A 181 -7.75 3.92 4.09
N LYS A 182 -8.16 2.74 3.59
CA LYS A 182 -9.45 2.56 2.91
C LYS A 182 -10.63 2.77 3.86
N LEU A 183 -10.58 2.19 5.07
CA LEU A 183 -11.59 2.44 6.11
C LEU A 183 -11.69 3.94 6.44
N ALA A 184 -10.55 4.61 6.62
CA ALA A 184 -10.51 6.04 6.88
C ALA A 184 -11.09 6.87 5.72
N ALA A 185 -10.82 6.48 4.47
CA ALA A 185 -11.39 7.13 3.29
C ALA A 185 -12.91 6.93 3.19
N ASP A 186 -13.43 5.79 3.66
CA ASP A 186 -14.85 5.49 3.78
C ASP A 186 -15.51 6.16 5.02
N GLY A 187 -14.74 6.90 5.83
CA GLY A 187 -15.21 7.66 6.99
C GLY A 187 -15.18 6.91 8.33
N VAL A 188 -14.60 5.71 8.38
CA VAL A 188 -14.48 4.89 9.59
C VAL A 188 -13.21 5.24 10.35
N ASP A 189 -13.33 5.68 11.62
CA ASP A 189 -12.22 6.07 12.51
C ASP A 189 -11.12 6.91 11.83
N CYS A 190 -11.51 7.87 10.98
CA CYS A 190 -10.56 8.58 10.12
C CYS A 190 -9.45 9.27 10.94
N GLU A 191 -9.79 9.97 12.01
CA GLU A 191 -8.80 10.67 12.85
C GLU A 191 -7.88 9.68 13.59
N GLY A 192 -8.45 8.61 14.17
CA GLY A 192 -7.68 7.60 14.89
C GLY A 192 -6.68 6.87 14.00
N ILE A 193 -7.10 6.49 12.80
CA ILE A 193 -6.26 5.83 11.79
C ILE A 193 -5.16 6.76 11.29
N VAL A 194 -5.49 8.01 10.93
CA VAL A 194 -4.49 9.00 10.46
C VAL A 194 -3.42 9.23 11.54
N ASN A 195 -3.84 9.49 12.79
CA ASN A 195 -2.92 9.75 13.88
C ASN A 195 -2.03 8.52 14.19
N LYS A 196 -2.58 7.30 14.21
CA LYS A 196 -1.79 6.07 14.42
C LYS A 196 -0.79 5.84 13.29
N THR A 197 -1.20 6.05 12.04
CA THR A 197 -0.30 5.92 10.88
C THR A 197 0.86 6.89 10.98
N MET A 198 0.57 8.17 11.27
CA MET A 198 1.58 9.21 11.43
C MET A 198 2.59 8.89 12.53
N ASN A 199 2.11 8.45 13.70
CA ASN A 199 2.97 8.15 14.84
C ASN A 199 3.93 6.97 14.61
N ASN A 200 3.58 6.05 13.70
CA ASN A 200 4.39 4.87 13.39
C ASN A 200 5.16 4.98 12.07
N LEU A 201 4.96 6.05 11.30
CA LEU A 201 5.55 6.23 9.97
C LEU A 201 7.08 6.19 9.98
N MET A 202 7.71 6.71 11.03
CA MET A 202 9.18 6.78 11.15
C MET A 202 9.83 5.39 11.32
N ALA A 203 9.05 4.35 11.61
CA ALA A 203 9.54 2.98 11.68
C ALA A 203 9.76 2.32 10.29
N PHE A 204 9.39 3.01 9.21
CA PHE A 204 9.53 2.54 7.83
C PHE A 204 10.67 3.26 7.11
N ASP A 205 11.37 2.59 6.19
CA ASP A 205 12.29 3.22 5.26
C ASP A 205 11.54 4.15 4.28
N ASP A 206 12.28 4.97 3.53
CA ASP A 206 11.68 6.00 2.67
C ASP A 206 10.84 5.42 1.51
N GLU A 207 11.22 4.27 0.97
CA GLU A 207 10.45 3.59 -0.08
C GLU A 207 9.07 3.16 0.46
N ASN A 208 9.05 2.54 1.64
CA ASN A 208 7.82 2.12 2.30
C ASN A 208 7.01 3.32 2.81
N LYS A 209 7.65 4.42 3.24
CA LYS A 209 6.94 5.67 3.55
C LYS A 209 6.19 6.20 2.33
N ILE A 210 6.80 6.17 1.14
CA ILE A 210 6.14 6.61 -0.10
C ILE A 210 4.92 5.73 -0.41
N LYS A 211 5.03 4.41 -0.29
CA LYS A 211 3.88 3.48 -0.42
C LYS A 211 2.76 3.84 0.56
N ILE A 212 3.11 4.12 1.82
CA ILE A 212 2.15 4.54 2.85
C ILE A 212 1.51 5.90 2.49
N PHE A 213 2.26 6.87 1.94
CA PHE A 213 1.68 8.12 1.44
C PHE A 213 0.71 7.87 0.29
N GLY A 214 1.00 6.91 -0.58
CA GLY A 214 0.06 6.41 -1.58
C GLY A 214 -1.23 5.95 -0.95
N PHE A 215 -1.17 5.11 0.09
CA PHE A 215 -2.35 4.65 0.80
C PHE A 215 -3.12 5.81 1.46
N MET A 216 -2.42 6.67 2.20
CA MET A 216 -3.02 7.82 2.89
C MET A 216 -3.65 8.82 1.91
N SER A 217 -3.12 8.95 0.69
CA SER A 217 -3.67 9.86 -0.32
C SER A 217 -5.06 9.49 -0.84
N GLN A 218 -5.58 8.31 -0.47
CA GLN A 218 -6.98 7.93 -0.66
C GLN A 218 -7.92 8.77 0.23
N ILE A 219 -7.44 9.26 1.38
CA ILE A 219 -8.19 10.09 2.34
C ILE A 219 -8.19 11.55 1.84
N LYS A 220 -9.15 11.87 0.97
CA LYS A 220 -9.20 13.16 0.25
C LYS A 220 -9.45 14.35 1.18
N SER A 221 -8.83 15.48 0.84
CA SER A 221 -9.05 16.78 1.51
C SER A 221 -8.77 16.78 3.03
N ASN A 222 -8.07 15.76 3.56
CA ASN A 222 -7.66 15.73 4.96
C ASN A 222 -6.38 16.56 5.17
N ASN A 223 -6.48 17.63 5.97
CA ASN A 223 -5.37 18.57 6.18
C ASN A 223 -4.14 17.95 6.86
N GLN A 224 -4.32 16.97 7.76
CA GLN A 224 -3.20 16.30 8.43
C GLN A 224 -2.42 15.44 7.42
N VAL A 225 -3.14 14.67 6.60
CA VAL A 225 -2.56 13.87 5.51
C VAL A 225 -1.83 14.77 4.51
N ILE A 226 -2.49 15.82 4.03
CA ILE A 226 -1.90 16.77 3.07
C ILE A 226 -0.64 17.42 3.66
N GLY A 227 -0.69 17.88 4.91
CA GLY A 227 0.44 18.50 5.59
C GLY A 227 1.63 17.55 5.74
N LEU A 228 1.38 16.28 6.09
CA LEU A 228 2.41 15.25 6.20
C LEU A 228 3.09 14.97 4.86
N ILE A 229 2.31 14.68 3.81
CA ILE A 229 2.85 14.38 2.48
C ILE A 229 3.60 15.60 1.94
N GLN A 230 3.08 16.82 2.16
CA GLN A 230 3.76 18.05 1.78
C GLN A 230 5.10 18.24 2.50
N HIS A 231 5.19 17.91 3.79
CA HIS A 231 6.44 17.96 4.54
C HIS A 231 7.51 17.05 3.91
N PHE A 232 7.16 15.79 3.64
CA PHE A 232 8.09 14.83 3.03
C PHE A 232 8.45 15.18 1.59
N TYR A 233 7.48 15.65 0.78
CA TYR A 233 7.76 16.17 -0.56
C TYR A 233 8.84 17.26 -0.51
N LYS A 234 8.69 18.26 0.37
CA LYS A 234 9.68 19.32 0.52
C LYS A 234 11.03 18.78 0.99
N SER A 235 11.02 17.85 1.95
CA SER A 235 12.24 17.23 2.47
C SER A 235 13.02 16.52 1.38
N PHE A 236 12.40 15.59 0.63
CA PHE A 236 13.07 14.85 -0.44
C PHE A 236 13.64 15.77 -1.51
N VAL A 237 12.87 16.78 -1.92
CA VAL A 237 13.37 17.74 -2.91
C VAL A 237 14.57 18.51 -2.39
N LYS A 238 14.54 19.01 -1.14
CA LYS A 238 15.67 19.74 -0.54
C LYS A 238 16.95 18.90 -0.43
N HIS A 239 16.82 17.60 -0.18
CA HIS A 239 17.96 16.68 -0.11
C HIS A 239 18.44 16.19 -1.50
N GLY A 240 17.74 16.56 -2.57
CA GLY A 240 18.10 16.14 -3.93
C GLY A 240 17.57 14.77 -4.35
N ASP A 241 16.69 14.15 -3.54
CA ASP A 241 16.04 12.87 -3.83
C ASP A 241 14.85 13.07 -4.78
N ILE A 242 15.16 13.43 -6.03
CA ILE A 242 14.17 13.90 -7.01
C ILE A 242 13.09 12.85 -7.33
N GLU A 243 13.46 11.58 -7.39
CA GLU A 243 12.51 10.50 -7.68
C GLU A 243 11.51 10.31 -6.53
N TYR A 244 12.00 10.33 -5.29
CA TYR A 244 11.15 10.29 -4.09
C TYR A 244 10.29 11.55 -3.97
N GLY A 245 10.85 12.72 -4.29
CA GLY A 245 10.11 13.98 -4.37
C GLY A 245 8.99 13.92 -5.43
N TYR A 246 9.27 13.36 -6.60
CA TYR A 246 8.28 13.17 -7.66
C TYR A 246 7.15 12.23 -7.22
N ASN A 247 7.47 11.02 -6.73
CA ASN A 247 6.45 10.06 -6.30
C ASN A 247 5.59 10.63 -5.16
N THR A 248 6.21 11.30 -4.19
CA THR A 248 5.51 11.95 -3.08
C THR A 248 4.61 13.09 -3.56
N LEU A 249 5.02 13.86 -4.57
CA LEU A 249 4.20 14.93 -5.15
C LEU A 249 2.92 14.36 -5.80
N LEU A 250 2.99 13.19 -6.46
CA LEU A 250 1.79 12.55 -7.03
C LEU A 250 0.77 12.27 -5.93
N HIS A 251 1.22 11.72 -4.80
CA HIS A 251 0.36 11.46 -3.64
C HIS A 251 -0.20 12.76 -3.03
N LEU A 252 0.59 13.84 -3.01
CA LEU A 252 0.13 15.15 -2.53
C LEU A 252 -0.98 15.73 -3.41
N ILE A 253 -0.79 15.72 -4.73
CA ILE A 253 -1.81 16.19 -5.69
C ILE A 253 -3.06 15.32 -5.59
N ASN A 254 -2.90 14.01 -5.44
CA ASN A 254 -4.00 13.07 -5.26
C ASN A 254 -4.79 13.35 -3.97
N ALA A 255 -4.11 13.58 -2.84
CA ALA A 255 -4.75 13.85 -1.56
C ALA A 255 -5.45 15.23 -1.52
N ALA A 256 -4.81 16.24 -2.11
CA ALA A 256 -5.30 17.62 -2.12
C ALA A 256 -6.32 17.91 -3.23
N GLU A 257 -6.42 17.02 -4.23
CA GLU A 257 -7.26 17.18 -5.44
C GLU A 257 -6.98 18.47 -6.23
N LYS A 258 -5.78 19.04 -6.03
CA LYS A 258 -5.31 20.28 -6.65
C LYS A 258 -3.80 20.32 -6.66
N TYR A 259 -3.27 21.20 -7.49
CA TYR A 259 -1.83 21.46 -7.60
C TYR A 259 -1.57 22.96 -7.61
N THR A 260 -0.30 23.33 -7.40
CA THR A 260 0.14 24.73 -7.40
C THR A 260 1.04 24.99 -8.61
N PRO A 261 1.25 26.27 -8.99
CA PRO A 261 2.27 26.62 -9.98
C PRO A 261 3.67 26.10 -9.61
N GLY A 262 4.02 26.07 -8.32
CA GLY A 262 5.28 25.51 -7.84
C GLY A 262 5.41 24.01 -8.12
N HIS A 263 4.32 23.25 -7.96
CA HIS A 263 4.29 21.82 -8.32
C HIS A 263 4.51 21.61 -9.82
N LEU A 264 3.88 22.44 -10.67
CA LEU A 264 4.11 22.40 -12.12
C LEU A 264 5.56 22.74 -12.46
N ASN A 265 6.13 23.78 -11.84
CA ASN A 265 7.52 24.16 -12.04
C ASN A 265 8.47 23.02 -11.69
N PHE A 266 8.24 22.34 -10.55
CA PHE A 266 9.02 21.18 -10.17
C PHE A 266 8.94 20.07 -11.23
N LEU A 267 7.73 19.67 -11.64
CA LEU A 267 7.53 18.67 -12.69
C LEU A 267 8.23 19.05 -13.99
N LYS A 268 8.15 20.32 -14.40
CA LYS A 268 8.83 20.82 -15.60
C LYS A 268 10.35 20.74 -15.47
N MET A 269 10.92 21.13 -14.34
CA MET A 269 12.37 21.04 -14.11
C MET A 269 12.86 19.58 -14.16
N VAL A 270 12.11 18.66 -13.56
CA VAL A 270 12.39 17.21 -13.60
C VAL A 270 12.30 16.68 -15.03
N ALA A 271 11.20 16.96 -15.73
CA ALA A 271 10.97 16.54 -17.11
C ALA A 271 12.06 17.03 -18.08
N LEU A 272 12.52 18.27 -17.89
CA LEU A 272 13.59 18.84 -18.71
C LEU A 272 14.97 18.26 -18.34
N GLY A 273 15.11 17.60 -17.19
CA GLY A 273 16.37 17.05 -16.73
C GLY A 273 17.34 18.14 -16.28
N LYS A 274 16.84 19.23 -15.67
CA LYS A 274 17.71 20.32 -15.21
C LYS A 274 18.65 19.80 -14.13
N GLY A 275 19.96 20.00 -14.29
CA GLY A 275 20.97 19.68 -13.26
C GLY A 275 20.98 20.66 -12.08
N THR A 276 20.04 21.60 -12.06
CA THR A 276 19.89 22.62 -11.02
C THR A 276 18.40 22.94 -10.86
N ILE A 277 17.89 22.84 -9.63
CA ILE A 277 16.51 23.19 -9.29
C ILE A 277 16.51 24.44 -8.41
N ASN A 278 15.74 25.45 -8.82
CA ASN A 278 15.48 26.64 -8.02
C ASN A 278 14.32 26.36 -7.07
N LEU A 279 14.62 26.26 -5.78
CA LEU A 279 13.67 25.94 -4.73
C LEU A 279 12.63 27.05 -4.52
N GLU A 280 12.99 28.32 -4.76
CA GLU A 280 12.06 29.46 -4.64
C GLU A 280 10.94 29.42 -5.69
N GLU A 281 11.19 28.79 -6.85
CA GLU A 281 10.20 28.63 -7.92
C GLU A 281 9.19 27.52 -7.63
N ILE A 282 9.47 26.63 -6.67
CA ILE A 282 8.68 25.43 -6.40
C ILE A 282 8.03 25.42 -5.00
N MET A 283 8.62 26.13 -4.02
CA MET A 283 8.11 26.19 -2.65
C MET A 283 8.52 27.47 -1.93
N GLY A 284 7.76 27.83 -0.89
CA GLY A 284 8.17 28.89 0.05
C GLY A 284 9.33 28.40 0.92
N LEU A 285 10.35 29.26 1.06
CA LEU A 285 11.57 29.01 1.83
C LEU A 285 11.68 29.95 3.03
N GLU A 286 12.36 29.51 4.07
CA GLU A 286 12.78 30.38 5.18
C GLU A 286 14.10 31.11 4.82
N GLU A 287 14.42 32.22 5.51
CA GLU A 287 15.52 33.12 5.14
C GLU A 287 16.90 32.44 5.03
N ASN A 288 17.12 31.35 5.76
CA ASN A 288 18.41 30.64 5.82
C ASN A 288 18.43 29.32 5.02
N GLU A 289 17.39 29.02 4.25
CA GLU A 289 17.35 27.79 3.45
C GLU A 289 18.11 27.95 2.14
N GLU A 290 18.71 26.84 1.67
CA GLU A 290 19.29 26.79 0.34
C GLU A 290 18.21 27.12 -0.69
N LYS A 291 18.55 28.01 -1.62
CA LYS A 291 17.62 28.43 -2.69
C LYS A 291 17.72 27.56 -3.92
N VAL A 292 18.83 26.85 -4.07
CA VAL A 292 19.18 26.11 -5.27
C VAL A 292 19.84 24.81 -4.85
N ILE A 293 19.39 23.72 -5.44
CA ILE A 293 20.02 22.40 -5.29
C ILE A 293 20.64 21.97 -6.62
N TYR A 294 21.72 21.20 -6.53
CA TYR A 294 22.41 20.63 -7.67
C TYR A 294 22.10 19.14 -7.79
N ILE A 295 21.72 18.71 -8.98
CA ILE A 295 21.31 17.33 -9.25
C ILE A 295 22.27 16.75 -10.27
N LYS A 296 22.91 15.63 -9.91
CA LYS A 296 23.91 14.98 -10.75
C LYS A 296 23.31 14.44 -12.03
N ASP A 297 22.20 13.70 -11.91
CA ASP A 297 21.39 13.23 -13.02
C ASP A 297 19.99 12.87 -12.51
N ILE A 298 19.01 12.84 -13.42
CA ILE A 298 17.65 12.38 -13.15
C ILE A 298 17.40 11.18 -14.07
N ASN A 299 16.90 10.09 -13.51
CA ASN A 299 16.59 8.88 -14.28
C ASN A 299 15.67 9.22 -15.49
N GLU A 300 15.95 8.67 -16.67
CA GLU A 300 15.16 8.92 -17.88
C GLU A 300 13.68 8.55 -17.72
N LYS A 301 13.38 7.43 -17.04
CA LYS A 301 12.00 7.05 -16.71
C LYS A 301 11.32 8.11 -15.86
N CYS A 302 12.02 8.67 -14.87
CA CYS A 302 11.50 9.76 -14.05
C CYS A 302 11.25 11.04 -14.88
N LYS A 303 12.15 11.40 -15.80
CA LYS A 303 11.96 12.53 -16.73
C LYS A 303 10.70 12.37 -17.59
N VAL A 304 10.52 11.17 -18.17
CA VAL A 304 9.34 10.84 -19.01
C VAL A 304 8.05 10.88 -18.19
N ARG A 305 8.03 10.22 -17.03
CA ARG A 305 6.87 10.21 -16.13
C ARG A 305 6.48 11.63 -15.70
N ALA A 306 7.46 12.46 -15.33
CA ALA A 306 7.22 13.86 -14.97
C ALA A 306 6.65 14.68 -16.13
N ALA A 307 7.12 14.48 -17.36
CA ALA A 307 6.60 15.16 -18.54
C ALA A 307 5.15 14.76 -18.85
N ILE A 308 4.84 13.46 -18.79
CA ILE A 308 3.47 12.95 -18.98
C ILE A 308 2.53 13.51 -17.91
N THR A 309 2.98 13.50 -16.65
CA THR A 309 2.22 14.05 -15.52
C THR A 309 2.00 15.55 -15.69
N TYR A 310 3.04 16.32 -16.07
CA TYR A 310 2.91 17.74 -16.37
C TYR A 310 1.87 17.97 -17.48
N TYR A 311 1.99 17.28 -18.61
CA TYR A 311 1.08 17.46 -19.75
C TYR A 311 -0.38 17.14 -19.38
N SER A 312 -0.59 16.14 -18.53
CA SER A 312 -1.93 15.78 -18.03
C SER A 312 -2.54 16.87 -17.15
N LEU A 313 -1.71 17.71 -16.51
CA LEU A 313 -2.12 18.83 -15.68
C LEU A 313 -2.23 20.14 -16.49
N GLU A 314 -1.28 20.39 -17.39
CA GLU A 314 -1.15 21.62 -18.16
C GLU A 314 -0.65 21.31 -19.59
N LYS A 315 -1.56 21.33 -20.56
CA LYS A 315 -1.29 20.91 -21.95
C LYS A 315 -0.62 21.98 -22.81
N THR A 316 -0.55 23.23 -22.34
CA THR A 316 -0.15 24.37 -23.19
C THR A 316 1.36 24.65 -23.21
N ASP A 317 2.15 23.98 -22.37
CA ASP A 317 3.59 24.22 -22.28
C ASP A 317 4.37 23.68 -23.49
N SER A 318 4.94 24.58 -24.27
CA SER A 318 5.63 24.24 -25.52
C SER A 318 6.87 23.37 -25.31
N ASP A 319 7.60 23.55 -24.21
CA ASP A 319 8.84 22.83 -23.95
C ASP A 319 8.54 21.36 -23.62
N ILE A 320 7.54 21.12 -22.77
CA ILE A 320 7.08 19.78 -22.42
C ILE A 320 6.48 19.09 -23.64
N ASN A 321 5.63 19.77 -24.40
CA ASN A 321 5.01 19.20 -25.60
C ASN A 321 6.07 18.77 -26.63
N SER A 322 7.09 19.61 -26.84
CA SER A 322 8.19 19.30 -27.77
C SER A 322 9.00 18.08 -27.30
N LYS A 323 9.23 17.97 -25.99
CA LYS A 323 9.94 16.84 -25.38
C LYS A 323 9.17 15.53 -25.52
N LEU A 324 7.87 15.55 -25.24
CA LEU A 324 6.98 14.40 -25.40
C LEU A 324 6.90 13.95 -26.86
N TYR A 325 6.73 14.88 -27.80
CA TYR A 325 6.72 14.56 -29.23
C TYR A 325 8.05 13.94 -29.68
N TYR A 326 9.18 14.47 -29.20
CA TYR A 326 10.48 13.87 -29.49
C TYR A 326 10.56 12.44 -28.96
N TRP A 327 10.20 12.19 -27.70
CA TRP A 327 10.24 10.84 -27.14
C TRP A 327 9.25 9.88 -27.80
N SER A 328 8.07 10.33 -28.23
CA SER A 328 7.09 9.45 -28.91
C SER A 328 7.60 8.91 -30.23
N GLU A 329 8.48 9.64 -30.91
CA GLU A 329 9.05 9.24 -32.20
C GLU A 329 10.43 8.57 -32.07
N TYR A 330 11.25 9.04 -31.12
CA TYR A 330 12.68 8.71 -31.09
C TYR A 330 13.16 7.99 -29.83
N SER A 331 12.33 7.81 -28.79
CA SER A 331 12.72 6.98 -27.64
C SER A 331 13.10 5.58 -28.13
N LEU A 332 14.14 4.95 -27.57
CA LEU A 332 14.50 3.57 -27.93
C LEU A 332 13.50 2.57 -27.35
N ASP A 333 12.89 2.91 -26.23
CA ASP A 333 11.91 2.07 -25.56
C ASP A 333 10.54 2.21 -26.24
N LYS A 334 10.06 1.08 -26.78
CA LYS A 334 8.75 0.99 -27.44
C LYS A 334 7.61 1.29 -26.48
N TYR A 335 7.70 0.84 -25.24
CA TYR A 335 6.67 1.06 -24.24
C TYR A 335 6.50 2.55 -23.96
N ILE A 336 7.61 3.27 -23.75
CA ILE A 336 7.60 4.74 -23.59
C ILE A 336 6.94 5.43 -24.79
N ARG A 337 7.27 5.00 -26.03
CA ARG A 337 6.65 5.57 -27.23
C ARG A 337 5.14 5.35 -27.26
N GLU A 338 4.68 4.15 -26.95
CA GLU A 338 3.26 3.80 -26.94
C GLU A 338 2.49 4.52 -25.83
N GLU A 339 3.06 4.60 -24.62
CA GLU A 339 2.48 5.33 -23.48
C GLU A 339 2.27 6.81 -23.83
N ILE A 340 3.30 7.49 -24.36
CA ILE A 340 3.21 8.90 -24.73
C ILE A 340 2.17 9.11 -25.84
N LYS A 341 2.13 8.23 -26.85
CA LYS A 341 1.16 8.34 -27.95
C LYS A 341 -0.28 8.20 -27.44
N GLN A 342 -0.53 7.28 -26.50
CA GLN A 342 -1.84 7.15 -25.86
C GLN A 342 -2.23 8.47 -25.18
N VAL A 343 -1.34 9.01 -24.33
CA VAL A 343 -1.59 10.26 -23.58
C VAL A 343 -1.85 11.45 -24.51
N ILE A 344 -1.08 11.59 -25.59
CA ILE A 344 -1.28 12.69 -26.57
C ILE A 344 -2.59 12.51 -27.33
N SER A 345 -2.96 11.28 -27.69
CA SER A 345 -4.17 11.00 -28.47
C SER A 345 -5.48 11.14 -27.68
N GLU A 346 -5.42 10.96 -26.36
CA GLU A 346 -6.56 11.16 -25.44
C GLU A 346 -6.72 12.62 -24.98
N GLY A 347 -5.72 13.46 -25.26
CA GLY A 347 -5.66 14.85 -24.84
C GLY A 347 -6.35 15.80 -25.80
#